data_AF-A0A533ZW28-F1
#
_entry.id   AF-A0A533ZW28-F1
#
_cell.length_a   1.000
_cell.length_b   1.000
_cell.length_c   1.000
_cell.angle_alpha   90.00
_cell.angle_beta   90.00
_cell.angle_gamma   90.00
#
_symmetry.space_group_name_H-M   'P 1'
#
loop_
_entity.id
_entity.type
_entity.pdbx_description
1 polymer ?
#
loop_
_entity_poly.entity_id
_entity_poly.type
_entity_poly.pdbx_seq_one_letter_code
_entity_poly.pdbx_strand_id
1 'polypeptide(L)'
;HHEGSWAVGRYLESPWARPISLADAIALVERVRESAARGARESLQSLAAALPVPITRIAIRVCPSLPPTTEERITDTRAATVADSVMYREALATAAEARGWSVHWYDRERVFLDAAAALGREDIGAFLYAMGRSIGPPWQAKHKLAAAAALATTGRPAR
;
A
#
# COMPACT_ATOMS: atom_id res chain seq x y z
N HIS A 1 19.72 17.74 -15.63
CA HIS A 1 19.76 16.27 -15.63
C HIS A 1 20.74 15.84 -14.54
N HIS A 2 20.26 15.47 -13.35
CA HIS A 2 21.11 14.99 -12.25
C HIS A 2 20.90 13.49 -12.08
N GLU A 3 21.92 12.71 -12.43
CA GLU A 3 21.98 11.26 -12.26
C GLU A 3 22.03 10.89 -10.77
N GLY A 4 21.17 9.95 -10.36
CA GLY A 4 21.05 9.42 -9.01
C GLY A 4 22.20 8.47 -8.60
N SER A 5 23.45 8.85 -8.87
CA SER A 5 24.63 7.98 -8.77
C SER A 5 25.20 7.79 -7.36
N TRP A 6 24.69 8.44 -6.31
CA TRP A 6 25.40 8.49 -5.02
C TRP A 6 25.21 7.26 -4.11
N ALA A 7 24.25 6.38 -4.41
CA ALA A 7 23.93 5.20 -3.60
C ALA A 7 24.45 3.89 -4.22
N VAL A 8 24.35 3.72 -5.54
CA VAL A 8 24.61 2.44 -6.21
C VAL A 8 26.06 1.97 -6.00
N GLY A 9 27.04 2.87 -6.12
CA GLY A 9 28.46 2.52 -5.90
C GLY A 9 28.78 2.08 -4.47
N ARG A 10 28.19 2.72 -3.45
CA ARG A 10 28.44 2.38 -2.04
C ARG A 10 27.87 1.03 -1.62
N TYR A 11 26.77 0.60 -2.24
CA TYR A 11 26.20 -0.71 -1.94
C TYR A 11 26.90 -1.83 -2.68
N LEU A 12 27.34 -1.63 -3.93
CA LEU A 12 28.09 -2.63 -4.69
C LEU A 12 29.43 -2.99 -4.04
N GLU A 13 30.12 -2.02 -3.46
CA GLU A 13 31.42 -2.23 -2.78
C GLU A 13 31.28 -2.62 -1.31
N SER A 14 30.05 -2.79 -0.80
CA SER A 14 29.86 -3.17 0.59
C SER A 14 30.25 -4.64 0.82
N PRO A 15 30.88 -4.99 1.96
CA PRO A 15 31.31 -6.37 2.27
C PRO A 15 30.18 -7.41 2.26
N TRP A 16 28.94 -6.95 2.33
CA TRP A 16 27.73 -7.77 2.40
C TRP A 16 27.02 -7.89 1.05
N ALA A 17 27.46 -7.13 0.04
CA ALA A 17 26.93 -7.25 -1.30
C ALA A 17 27.36 -8.58 -1.91
N ARG A 18 26.37 -9.30 -2.46
CA ARG A 18 26.63 -10.52 -3.21
C ARG A 18 26.17 -10.30 -4.64
N PRO A 19 27.06 -10.48 -5.64
CA PRO A 19 26.65 -10.40 -7.02
C PRO A 19 25.63 -11.50 -7.30
N ILE A 20 24.57 -11.14 -8.02
CA ILE A 20 23.51 -12.04 -8.45
C ILE A 20 23.31 -11.83 -9.95
N SER A 21 23.08 -12.91 -10.70
CA SER A 21 22.75 -12.79 -12.11
C SER A 21 21.38 -12.11 -12.26
N LEU A 22 21.14 -11.42 -13.38
CA LEU A 22 19.83 -10.82 -13.63
C LEU A 22 18.71 -11.88 -13.64
N ALA A 23 18.98 -13.05 -14.19
CA ALA A 23 18.03 -14.17 -14.21
C ALA A 23 17.67 -14.63 -12.78
N ASP A 24 18.66 -14.78 -11.90
CA ASP A 24 18.44 -15.17 -10.52
C ASP A 24 17.72 -14.08 -9.72
N ALA A 25 18.01 -12.80 -10.01
CA ALA A 25 17.31 -11.66 -9.40
C ALA A 25 15.84 -11.63 -9.80
N ILE A 26 15.52 -11.85 -11.08
CA ILE A 26 14.15 -11.95 -11.56
C ILE A 26 13.44 -13.13 -10.89
N ALA A 27 14.06 -14.31 -10.86
CA ALA A 27 13.49 -15.49 -10.21
C ALA A 27 13.25 -15.27 -8.71
N LEU A 28 14.13 -14.52 -8.04
CA LEU A 28 13.94 -14.15 -6.64
C LEU A 28 12.74 -13.23 -6.46
N VAL A 29 12.59 -12.20 -7.30
CA VAL A 29 11.45 -11.28 -7.25
C VAL A 29 10.13 -12.04 -7.44
N GLU A 30 10.07 -12.99 -8.37
CA GLU A 30 8.86 -13.80 -8.57
C GLU A 30 8.50 -14.65 -7.34
N ARG A 31 9.49 -15.30 -6.69
CA ARG A 31 9.24 -16.00 -5.42
C ARG A 31 8.75 -15.07 -4.31
N VAL A 32 9.28 -13.84 -4.26
CA VAL A 32 8.83 -12.83 -3.30
C VAL A 32 7.38 -12.40 -3.61
N ARG A 33 7.00 -12.23 -4.89
CA ARG A 33 5.62 -11.94 -5.29
C ARG A 33 4.65 -13.03 -4.83
N GLU A 34 5.00 -14.29 -5.06
CA GLU A 34 4.20 -15.43 -4.59
C GLU A 34 4.05 -15.45 -3.06
N SER A 35 5.15 -15.19 -2.35
CA SER A 35 5.14 -15.10 -0.88
C SER A 35 4.30 -13.93 -0.38
N ALA A 36 4.39 -12.76 -1.01
CA ALA A 36 3.57 -11.59 -0.70
C ALA A 36 2.08 -11.87 -0.95
N ALA A 37 1.74 -12.53 -2.06
CA ALA A 37 0.35 -12.91 -2.37
C ALA A 37 -0.21 -13.91 -1.36
N ARG A 38 0.59 -14.89 -0.91
CA ARG A 38 0.21 -15.82 0.16
C ARG A 38 0.02 -15.10 1.50
N GLY A 39 0.99 -14.29 1.91
CA GLY A 39 0.91 -13.51 3.14
C GLY A 39 -0.27 -12.53 3.17
N ALA A 40 -0.57 -11.88 2.04
CA ALA A 40 -1.75 -11.01 1.91
C ALA A 40 -3.05 -11.79 2.10
N ARG A 41 -3.19 -12.97 1.47
CA ARG A 41 -4.36 -13.83 1.66
C ARG A 41 -4.50 -14.25 3.12
N GLU A 42 -3.45 -14.75 3.75
CA GLU A 42 -3.50 -15.20 5.15
C GLU A 42 -3.81 -14.05 6.10
N SER A 43 -3.19 -12.88 5.90
CA SER A 43 -3.41 -11.70 6.74
C SER A 43 -4.84 -11.18 6.65
N LEU A 44 -5.42 -11.09 5.44
CA LEU A 44 -6.80 -10.65 5.28
C LEU A 44 -7.82 -11.69 5.81
N GLN A 45 -7.50 -12.98 5.75
CA GLN A 45 -8.31 -14.02 6.39
C GLN A 45 -8.32 -13.85 7.92
N SER A 46 -7.15 -13.70 8.51
CA SER A 46 -7.01 -13.47 9.96
C SER A 46 -7.74 -12.20 10.40
N LEU A 47 -7.64 -11.12 9.62
CA LEU A 47 -8.36 -9.87 9.87
C LEU A 47 -9.88 -10.08 9.84
N ALA A 48 -10.40 -10.78 8.84
CA ALA A 48 -11.83 -11.06 8.71
C ALA A 48 -12.35 -11.93 9.87
N ALA A 49 -11.57 -12.91 10.31
CA ALA A 49 -11.93 -13.78 11.43
C ALA A 49 -11.91 -13.05 12.79
N ALA A 50 -11.10 -12.00 12.93
CA ALA A 50 -10.96 -11.24 14.16
C ALA A 50 -12.08 -10.20 14.38
N LEU A 51 -12.86 -9.86 13.34
CA LEU A 51 -13.90 -8.85 13.43
C LEU A 51 -15.29 -9.50 13.54
N PRO A 52 -16.16 -9.01 14.44
CA PRO A 52 -17.53 -9.52 14.58
C PRO A 52 -18.46 -9.06 13.44
N VAL A 53 -17.96 -8.22 12.53
CA VAL A 53 -18.72 -7.64 11.41
C VAL A 53 -18.03 -7.96 10.09
N PRO A 54 -18.80 -8.19 9.00
CA PRO A 54 -18.21 -8.47 7.70
C PRO A 54 -17.49 -7.24 7.14
N ILE A 55 -16.30 -7.47 6.59
CA ILE A 55 -15.56 -6.47 5.80
C ILE A 55 -16.11 -6.51 4.38
N THR A 56 -16.49 -5.35 3.84
CA THR A 56 -17.00 -5.25 2.46
C THR A 56 -16.07 -4.46 1.55
N ARG A 57 -15.21 -3.60 2.12
CA ARG A 57 -14.31 -2.72 1.38
C ARG A 57 -12.99 -2.54 2.10
N ILE A 58 -11.93 -2.30 1.34
CA ILE A 58 -10.65 -1.80 1.86
C ILE A 58 -10.16 -0.62 1.04
N ALA A 59 -9.44 0.29 1.68
CA ALA A 59 -8.82 1.43 1.01
C ALA A 59 -7.30 1.24 0.92
N ILE A 60 -6.77 1.27 -0.31
CA ILE A 60 -5.34 1.10 -0.60
C ILE A 60 -4.85 2.38 -1.31
N ARG A 61 -3.62 2.81 -1.01
CA ARG A 61 -3.05 3.99 -1.68
C ARG A 61 -2.78 3.67 -3.15
N VAL A 62 -3.11 4.61 -4.05
CA VAL A 62 -2.75 4.51 -5.48
C VAL A 62 -1.26 4.19 -5.65
N CYS A 63 -0.97 3.24 -6.54
CA CYS A 63 0.39 2.86 -6.89
C CYS A 63 0.93 3.77 -8.00
N PRO A 64 2.20 4.21 -7.93
CA PRO A 64 2.86 4.79 -9.09
C PRO A 64 2.96 3.76 -10.23
N SER A 65 2.94 4.23 -11.47
CA SER A 65 3.23 3.38 -12.63
C SER A 65 4.67 2.89 -12.58
N LEU A 66 4.87 1.63 -12.93
CA LEU A 66 6.18 0.99 -13.03
C LEU A 66 6.44 0.56 -14.48
N PRO A 67 7.71 0.44 -14.89
CA PRO A 67 8.07 -0.26 -16.12
C PRO A 67 7.40 -1.64 -16.21
N PRO A 68 7.05 -2.12 -17.41
CA PRO A 68 6.27 -3.34 -17.55
C PRO A 68 7.02 -4.59 -17.07
N THR A 69 8.34 -4.66 -17.23
CA THR A 69 9.13 -5.86 -16.88
C THR A 69 9.88 -5.73 -15.56
N THR A 70 10.14 -6.86 -14.91
CA THR A 70 10.99 -6.92 -13.71
C THR A 70 12.43 -6.49 -14.02
N GLU A 71 12.95 -6.83 -15.20
CA GLU A 71 14.27 -6.40 -15.65
C GLU A 71 14.39 -4.88 -15.71
N GLU A 72 13.47 -4.20 -16.40
CA GLU A 72 13.48 -2.73 -16.49
C GLU A 72 13.37 -2.09 -15.10
N ARG A 73 12.53 -2.64 -14.22
CA ARG A 73 12.38 -2.17 -12.83
C ARG A 73 13.65 -2.31 -12.01
N ILE A 74 14.44 -3.38 -12.21
CA ILE A 74 15.71 -3.61 -11.53
C ILE A 74 16.74 -2.56 -11.98
N THR A 75 16.76 -2.23 -13.27
CA THR A 75 17.71 -1.25 -13.83
C THR A 75 17.32 0.21 -13.57
N ASP A 76 16.03 0.50 -13.32
CA ASP A 76 15.54 1.83 -12.99
C ASP A 76 15.60 2.08 -11.47
N THR A 77 16.46 3.00 -11.05
CA THR A 77 16.67 3.33 -9.62
C THR A 77 15.39 3.82 -8.93
N ARG A 78 14.57 4.62 -9.63
CA ARG A 78 13.32 5.13 -9.08
C ARG A 78 12.31 3.99 -8.94
N ALA A 79 12.17 3.16 -9.97
CA ALA A 79 11.27 2.02 -9.94
C ALA A 79 11.64 1.03 -8.84
N ALA A 80 12.92 0.67 -8.72
CA ALA A 80 13.43 -0.23 -7.69
C ALA A 80 13.08 0.24 -6.27
N THR A 81 13.13 1.54 -6.01
CA THR A 81 12.84 2.13 -4.68
C THR A 81 11.37 1.96 -4.27
N VAL A 82 10.45 1.93 -5.22
CA VAL A 82 8.99 1.87 -4.94
C VAL A 82 8.36 0.52 -5.27
N ALA A 83 9.06 -0.34 -6.01
CA ALA A 83 8.55 -1.61 -6.56
C ALA A 83 7.97 -2.53 -5.48
N ASP A 84 8.66 -2.67 -4.34
CA ASP A 84 8.18 -3.48 -3.22
C ASP A 84 6.85 -2.95 -2.69
N SER A 85 6.75 -1.63 -2.53
CA SER A 85 5.53 -1.00 -2.01
C SER A 85 4.35 -1.16 -2.97
N VAL A 86 4.60 -1.20 -4.28
CA VAL A 86 3.57 -1.47 -5.30
C VAL A 86 3.16 -2.94 -5.23
N MET A 87 4.12 -3.85 -5.21
CA MET A 87 3.89 -5.29 -5.11
C MET A 87 3.03 -5.65 -3.90
N TYR A 88 3.33 -5.12 -2.70
CA TYR A 88 2.53 -5.42 -1.50
C TYR A 88 1.10 -4.86 -1.60
N ARG A 89 0.91 -3.70 -2.22
CA ARG A 89 -0.43 -3.11 -2.42
C ARG A 89 -1.25 -3.87 -3.44
N GLU A 90 -0.64 -4.29 -4.55
CA GLU A 90 -1.27 -5.15 -5.55
C GLU A 90 -1.65 -6.52 -4.98
N ALA A 91 -0.78 -7.11 -4.17
CA ALA A 91 -1.05 -8.37 -3.47
C ALA A 91 -2.24 -8.24 -2.50
N LEU A 92 -2.32 -7.15 -1.74
CA LEU A 92 -3.45 -6.86 -0.85
C LEU A 92 -4.75 -6.63 -1.63
N ALA A 93 -4.69 -5.86 -2.72
CA ALA A 93 -5.85 -5.60 -3.58
C ALA A 93 -6.41 -6.90 -4.16
N THR A 94 -5.56 -7.70 -4.78
CA THR A 94 -5.91 -9.00 -5.37
C THR A 94 -6.52 -9.94 -4.33
N ALA A 95 -5.91 -10.01 -3.14
CA ALA A 95 -6.41 -10.86 -2.04
C ALA A 95 -7.76 -10.39 -1.50
N ALA A 96 -8.06 -9.09 -1.53
CA ALA A 96 -9.33 -8.53 -1.11
C ALA A 96 -10.43 -8.78 -2.17
N GLU A 97 -10.13 -8.56 -3.45
CA GLU A 97 -11.06 -8.81 -4.55
C GLU A 97 -11.43 -10.30 -4.64
N ALA A 98 -10.48 -11.21 -4.43
CA ALA A 98 -10.74 -12.64 -4.36
C ALA A 98 -11.71 -13.04 -3.23
N ARG A 99 -11.94 -12.17 -2.24
CA ARG A 99 -12.92 -12.34 -1.16
C ARG A 99 -14.25 -11.62 -1.42
N GLY A 100 -14.40 -10.97 -2.57
CA GLY A 100 -15.54 -10.13 -2.89
C GLY A 100 -15.51 -8.77 -2.19
N TRP A 101 -14.37 -8.33 -1.66
CA TRP A 101 -14.25 -6.98 -1.10
C TRP A 101 -13.93 -6.00 -2.23
N SER A 102 -14.59 -4.84 -2.25
CA SER A 102 -14.23 -3.79 -3.18
C SER A 102 -12.97 -3.06 -2.72
N VAL A 103 -12.03 -2.82 -3.65
CA VAL A 103 -10.81 -2.06 -3.37
C VAL A 103 -11.01 -0.60 -3.79
N HIS A 104 -10.87 0.31 -2.82
CA HIS A 104 -10.84 1.75 -3.10
C HIS A 104 -9.40 2.25 -3.16
N TRP A 105 -8.99 2.73 -4.33
CA TRP A 105 -7.68 3.34 -4.50
C TRP A 105 -7.74 4.83 -4.17
N TYR A 106 -7.07 5.25 -3.08
CA TYR A 106 -7.07 6.63 -2.63
C TYR A 106 -5.77 7.37 -2.98
N ASP A 107 -5.91 8.66 -3.28
CA ASP A 107 -4.80 9.60 -3.37
C ASP A 107 -4.51 10.15 -1.96
N ARG A 108 -3.25 10.04 -1.52
CA ARG A 108 -2.82 10.50 -0.20
C ARG A 108 -3.06 12.01 0.01
N GLU A 109 -2.92 12.81 -1.03
CA GLU A 109 -3.03 14.28 -0.93
C GLU A 109 -4.49 14.72 -0.83
N ARG A 110 -5.41 13.92 -1.39
CA ARG A 110 -6.83 14.23 -1.45
C ARG A 110 -7.69 13.52 -0.42
N VAL A 111 -7.20 12.43 0.17
CA VAL A 111 -8.01 11.53 1.00
C VAL A 111 -8.75 12.21 2.15
N PHE A 112 -8.19 13.26 2.75
CA PHE A 112 -8.89 14.01 3.80
C PHE A 112 -10.05 14.84 3.25
N LEU A 113 -9.89 15.44 2.07
CA LEU A 113 -10.97 16.14 1.36
C LEU A 113 -12.05 15.16 0.89
N ASP A 114 -11.64 14.01 0.36
CA ASP A 114 -12.57 12.98 -0.10
C ASP A 114 -13.37 12.40 1.08
N ALA A 115 -12.74 12.21 2.26
CA ALA A 115 -13.41 11.80 3.48
C ALA A 115 -14.37 12.87 4.04
N ALA A 116 -13.94 14.14 4.02
CA ALA A 116 -14.77 15.29 4.39
C ALA A 116 -16.04 15.35 3.53
N ALA A 117 -15.89 15.24 2.21
CA ALA A 117 -16.99 15.22 1.26
C ALA A 117 -17.92 14.00 1.47
N ALA A 118 -17.36 12.80 1.67
CA ALA A 118 -18.13 11.58 1.90
C ALA A 118 -18.98 11.62 3.18
N LEU A 119 -18.55 12.39 4.18
CA LEU A 119 -19.26 12.54 5.46
C LEU A 119 -20.12 13.81 5.56
N GLY A 120 -20.08 14.69 4.55
CA GLY A 120 -20.73 16.00 4.63
C GLY A 120 -20.20 16.84 5.79
N ARG A 121 -18.89 16.82 6.01
CA ARG A 121 -18.19 17.50 7.11
C ARG A 121 -17.10 18.39 6.55
N GLU A 122 -16.98 19.62 7.03
CA GLU A 122 -15.88 20.51 6.64
C GLU A 122 -14.59 20.20 7.42
N ASP A 123 -14.68 20.00 8.74
CA ASP A 123 -13.52 19.69 9.59
C ASP A 123 -13.40 18.19 9.90
N ILE A 124 -12.80 17.46 8.96
CA ILE A 124 -12.45 16.04 9.13
C ILE A 124 -11.38 15.83 10.22
N GLY A 125 -10.53 16.84 10.47
CA GLY A 125 -9.42 16.74 11.42
C GLY A 125 -9.93 16.65 12.86
N ALA A 126 -10.85 17.54 13.25
CA ALA A 126 -11.50 17.50 14.55
C ALA A 126 -12.31 16.22 14.74
N PHE A 127 -13.01 15.77 13.69
CA PHE A 127 -13.76 14.52 13.72
C PHE A 127 -12.86 13.30 13.99
N LEU A 128 -11.76 13.16 13.25
CA LEU A 128 -10.79 12.07 13.45
C LEU A 128 -10.10 12.15 14.81
N TYR A 129 -9.87 13.36 15.33
CA TYR A 129 -9.34 13.55 16.67
C TYR A 129 -10.33 13.05 17.74
N ALA A 130 -11.60 13.44 17.65
CA ALA A 130 -12.65 12.99 18.57
C ALA A 130 -12.87 11.47 18.49
N MET A 131 -12.92 10.90 17.28
CA MET A 131 -13.01 9.46 17.04
C MET A 131 -11.83 8.70 17.64
N GLY A 132 -10.60 9.19 17.41
CA GLY A 132 -9.42 8.54 17.96
C GLY A 132 -9.41 8.54 19.49
N ARG A 133 -9.83 9.65 20.10
CA ARG A 133 -9.97 9.79 21.55
C ARG A 133 -10.98 8.83 22.18
N SER A 134 -12.05 8.46 21.48
CA SER A 134 -13.05 7.52 22.01
C SER A 134 -12.64 6.05 21.90
N ILE A 135 -11.77 5.71 20.93
CA ILE A 135 -11.36 4.32 20.67
C ILE A 135 -10.10 3.93 21.46
N GLY A 136 -9.15 4.86 21.71
CA GLY A 136 -7.93 4.50 22.43
C GLY A 136 -6.83 5.57 22.44
N PRO A 137 -5.56 5.17 22.72
CA PRO A 137 -4.39 6.06 22.79
C PRO A 137 -4.27 6.99 21.56
N PRO A 138 -3.51 8.10 21.66
CA PRO A 138 -3.51 9.13 20.63
C PRO A 138 -3.16 8.56 19.26
N TRP A 139 -4.08 8.74 18.32
CA TRP A 139 -3.87 8.28 16.96
C TRP A 139 -2.69 8.99 16.31
N GLN A 140 -1.72 8.20 15.85
CA GLN A 140 -0.63 8.69 15.01
C GLN A 140 -1.15 9.13 13.63
N ALA A 141 -0.36 9.91 12.91
CA ALA A 141 -0.71 10.38 11.56
C ALA A 141 -1.11 9.25 10.61
N LYS A 142 -0.45 8.08 10.70
CA LYS A 142 -0.78 6.91 9.88
C LYS A 142 -2.16 6.31 10.21
N HIS A 143 -2.56 6.30 11.50
CA HIS A 143 -3.89 5.83 11.90
C HIS A 143 -4.98 6.79 11.40
N LYS A 144 -4.75 8.10 11.54
CA LYS A 144 -5.66 9.14 11.00
C LYS A 144 -5.80 9.04 9.48
N LEU A 145 -4.69 8.83 8.77
CA LEU A 145 -4.69 8.63 7.32
C LEU A 145 -5.49 7.38 6.91
N ALA A 146 -5.29 6.26 7.61
CA ALA A 146 -6.02 5.01 7.34
C ALA A 146 -7.53 5.16 7.60
N ALA A 147 -7.91 5.83 8.69
CA ALA A 147 -9.31 6.11 8.99
C ALA A 147 -9.93 7.04 7.95
N ALA A 148 -9.24 8.11 7.54
CA ALA A 148 -9.70 8.98 6.46
C ALA A 148 -9.91 8.19 5.16
N ALA A 149 -8.97 7.32 4.80
CA ALA A 149 -9.09 6.47 3.61
C ALA A 149 -10.29 5.53 3.67
N ALA A 150 -10.57 4.93 4.83
CA ALA A 150 -11.75 4.10 5.02
C ALA A 150 -13.05 4.90 4.91
N LEU A 151 -13.11 6.09 5.51
CA LEU A 151 -14.29 6.97 5.47
C LEU A 151 -14.55 7.52 4.07
N ALA A 152 -13.52 7.80 3.28
CA ALA A 152 -13.68 8.22 1.89
C ALA A 152 -14.43 7.18 1.03
N THR A 153 -14.44 5.90 1.43
CA THR A 153 -15.18 4.83 0.72
C THR A 153 -16.70 4.88 0.91
N THR A 154 -17.21 5.63 1.89
CA THR A 154 -18.65 5.62 2.22
C THR A 154 -19.49 6.46 1.27
N GLY A 155 -18.89 7.47 0.63
CA GLY A 155 -19.57 8.41 -0.26
C GLY A 155 -19.66 7.99 -1.74
N ARG A 156 -19.08 6.85 -2.12
CA ARG A 156 -19.05 6.39 -3.52
C ARG A 156 -19.60 4.97 -3.62
N PRO A 157 -20.65 4.72 -4.43
CA PRO A 157 -21.08 3.35 -4.68
C PRO A 157 -19.94 2.58 -5.34
N ALA A 158 -19.76 1.32 -4.92
CA ALA A 158 -18.82 0.40 -5.56
C ALA A 158 -19.18 0.33 -7.06
N ARG A 159 -18.20 0.60 -7.92
CA ARG A 159 -18.31 0.38 -9.37
C ARG A 159 -17.91 -1.04 -9.69
#